data_AF-A0A933RBR9-F1
#
_entry.id   AF-A0A933RBR9-F1
#
_cell.length_a   1.000
_cell.length_b   1.000
_cell.length_c   1.000
_cell.angle_alpha   90.00
_cell.angle_beta   90.00
_cell.angle_gamma   90.00
#
_symmetry.space_group_name_H-M   'P 1'
#
loop_
_entity.id
_entity.type
_entity.pdbx_description
1 polymer ?
#
loop_
_entity_poly.entity_id
_entity_poly.type
_entity_poly.pdbx_seq_one_letter_code
_entity_poly.pdbx_strand_id
1 'polypeptide(L)'
;MVDLLMRFPDKGAVLMHMAEQFLRGPSELTEAEREIVFAYGSALNDCAFCHVSHKYTAAELGVDEAMWDTLLVDLDGAPIDDRMRPLLRYVAKLTTSPSSMTDDDVAAVLAAGWSEDALFDAICICGFNNLMNRVVDAVGIVGTDDEHRESGRRLSSLGYDGTMAKARERMGSAGTA
;
A
#
# COMPACT_ATOMS: atom_id res chain seq x y z
N MET A 1 -0.63 14.19 -2.63
CA MET A 1 -0.01 13.19 -3.53
C MET A 1 -0.38 13.40 -4.99
N VAL A 2 -1.68 13.34 -5.35
CA VAL A 2 -2.13 13.47 -6.74
C VAL A 2 -1.56 14.72 -7.43
N ASP A 3 -1.59 15.89 -6.78
CA ASP A 3 -1.05 17.13 -7.36
C ASP A 3 0.44 17.05 -7.73
N LEU A 4 1.26 16.38 -6.91
CA LEU A 4 2.68 16.16 -7.20
C LEU A 4 2.84 15.27 -8.43
N LEU A 5 2.12 14.15 -8.48
CA LEU A 5 2.16 13.22 -9.61
C LEU A 5 1.66 13.88 -10.90
N MET A 6 0.66 14.74 -10.78
CA MET A 6 0.11 15.51 -11.88
C MET A 6 1.04 16.63 -12.37
N ARG A 7 1.89 17.20 -11.49
CA ARG A 7 2.94 18.14 -11.89
C ARG A 7 4.02 17.48 -12.75
N PHE A 8 4.25 16.17 -12.58
CA PHE A 8 5.20 15.38 -13.35
C PHE A 8 4.50 14.18 -14.02
N PRO A 9 3.61 14.43 -14.98
CA PRO A 9 2.59 13.47 -15.40
C PRO A 9 3.15 12.17 -15.97
N ASP A 10 4.31 12.18 -16.63
CA ASP A 10 4.92 10.96 -17.18
C ASP A 10 5.48 10.07 -16.06
N LYS A 11 6.14 10.68 -15.07
CA LYS A 11 6.64 9.95 -13.88
C LYS A 11 5.47 9.49 -13.01
N GLY A 12 4.47 10.34 -12.83
CA GLY A 12 3.26 10.03 -12.09
C GLY A 12 2.47 8.87 -12.71
N ALA A 13 2.39 8.80 -14.04
CA ALA A 13 1.76 7.67 -14.74
C ALA A 13 2.47 6.36 -14.43
N VAL A 14 3.82 6.33 -14.48
CA VAL A 14 4.59 5.12 -14.18
C VAL A 14 4.33 4.65 -12.75
N LEU A 15 4.42 5.55 -11.77
CA LEU A 15 4.23 5.19 -10.36
C LEU A 15 2.81 4.67 -10.09
N MET A 16 1.81 5.26 -10.71
CA MET A 16 0.41 4.87 -10.49
C MET A 16 0.06 3.58 -11.23
N HIS A 17 0.66 3.35 -12.39
CA HIS A 17 0.52 2.07 -13.08
C HIS A 17 1.22 0.94 -12.31
N MET A 18 2.37 1.19 -11.68
CA MET A 18 2.98 0.21 -10.76
C MET A 18 2.04 -0.09 -9.58
N ALA A 19 1.43 0.94 -8.99
CA ALA A 19 0.45 0.76 -7.92
C ALA A 19 -0.76 -0.07 -8.38
N GLU A 20 -1.26 0.17 -9.60
CA GLU A 20 -2.34 -0.62 -10.20
C GLU A 20 -1.96 -2.09 -10.30
N GLN A 21 -0.79 -2.40 -10.89
CA GLN A 21 -0.35 -3.78 -11.05
C GLN A 21 -0.18 -4.48 -9.69
N PHE A 22 0.40 -3.81 -8.70
CA PHE A 22 0.71 -4.44 -7.42
C PHE A 22 -0.49 -4.54 -6.48
N LEU A 23 -1.42 -3.58 -6.50
CA LEU A 23 -2.52 -3.50 -5.53
C LEU A 23 -3.89 -3.90 -6.11
N ARG A 24 -4.05 -3.95 -7.43
CA ARG A 24 -5.31 -4.33 -8.11
C ARG A 24 -5.15 -5.42 -9.16
N GLY A 25 -3.94 -5.67 -9.66
CA GLY A 25 -3.65 -6.74 -10.62
C GLY A 25 -3.97 -8.15 -10.10
N PRO A 26 -3.90 -9.19 -10.95
CA PRO A 26 -4.10 -10.58 -10.54
C PRO A 26 -3.11 -11.00 -9.45
N SER A 27 -3.60 -11.61 -8.37
CA SER A 27 -2.78 -12.08 -7.25
C SER A 27 -3.54 -13.13 -6.43
N GLU A 28 -2.83 -14.01 -5.72
CA GLU A 28 -3.41 -14.83 -4.66
C GLU A 28 -3.85 -13.98 -3.46
N LEU A 29 -3.14 -12.87 -3.20
CA LEU A 29 -3.49 -11.90 -2.17
C LEU A 29 -4.72 -11.11 -2.63
N THR A 30 -5.73 -11.03 -1.76
CA THR A 30 -6.89 -10.17 -1.98
C THR A 30 -6.46 -8.70 -2.05
N GLU A 31 -7.29 -7.84 -2.66
CA GLU A 31 -7.02 -6.38 -2.65
C GLU A 31 -6.87 -5.86 -1.21
N ALA A 32 -7.70 -6.33 -0.28
CA ALA A 32 -7.65 -5.97 1.13
C ALA A 32 -6.30 -6.36 1.77
N GLU A 33 -5.81 -7.58 1.57
CA GLU A 33 -4.52 -8.04 2.11
C GLU A 33 -3.34 -7.24 1.54
N ARG A 34 -3.40 -6.88 0.26
CA ARG A 34 -2.38 -6.05 -0.39
C ARG A 34 -2.34 -4.63 0.18
N GLU A 35 -3.50 -4.03 0.44
CA GLU A 35 -3.58 -2.76 1.15
C GLU A 35 -3.09 -2.88 2.60
N ILE A 36 -3.33 -4.02 3.28
CA ILE A 36 -2.78 -4.27 4.61
C ILE A 36 -1.24 -4.28 4.58
N VAL A 37 -0.64 -5.02 3.64
CA VAL A 37 0.83 -5.08 3.47
C VAL A 37 1.39 -3.68 3.21
N PHE A 38 0.78 -2.91 2.30
CA PHE A 38 1.24 -1.56 1.96
C PHE A 38 1.17 -0.61 3.17
N ALA A 39 0.02 -0.57 3.85
CA ALA A 39 -0.22 0.32 4.98
C ALA A 39 0.63 -0.07 6.19
N TYR A 40 0.84 -1.36 6.46
CA TYR A 40 1.70 -1.85 7.53
C TYR A 40 3.16 -1.46 7.30
N GLY A 41 3.73 -1.73 6.12
CA GLY A 41 5.09 -1.30 5.82
C GLY A 41 5.25 0.22 5.82
N SER A 42 4.20 0.98 5.46
CA SER A 42 4.21 2.45 5.56
C SER A 42 4.23 2.95 7.01
N ALA A 43 3.56 2.23 7.92
CA ALA A 43 3.64 2.53 9.36
C ALA A 43 5.06 2.31 9.89
N LEU A 44 5.72 1.22 9.48
CA LEU A 44 7.11 0.93 9.88
C LEU A 44 8.12 1.97 9.39
N ASN A 45 7.80 2.66 8.29
CA ASN A 45 8.59 3.77 7.75
C ASN A 45 8.20 5.14 8.34
N ASP A 46 7.26 5.20 9.29
CA ASP A 46 6.67 6.45 9.83
C ASP A 46 6.06 7.38 8.76
N CYS A 47 5.66 6.85 7.60
CA CYS A 47 5.02 7.64 6.55
C CYS A 47 3.52 7.77 6.79
N ALA A 48 3.13 8.75 7.60
CA ALA A 48 1.75 8.96 8.04
C ALA A 48 0.74 9.04 6.88
N PHE A 49 1.05 9.81 5.84
CA PHE A 49 0.14 9.98 4.70
C PHE A 49 -0.15 8.65 3.99
N CYS A 50 0.88 7.83 3.76
CA CYS A 50 0.71 6.53 3.10
C CYS A 50 -0.01 5.54 4.00
N HIS A 51 0.41 5.45 5.27
CA HIS A 51 -0.23 4.55 6.22
C HIS A 51 -1.73 4.82 6.32
N VAL A 52 -2.12 6.09 6.53
CA VAL A 52 -3.54 6.46 6.72
C VAL A 52 -4.34 6.29 5.43
N SER A 53 -3.81 6.70 4.26
CA SER A 53 -4.53 6.53 2.98
C SER A 53 -4.82 5.07 2.66
N HIS A 54 -3.84 4.19 2.87
CA HIS A 54 -3.97 2.77 2.56
C HIS A 54 -4.75 2.02 3.65
N LYS A 55 -4.70 2.46 4.91
CA LYS A 55 -5.63 2.02 5.98
C LYS A 55 -7.08 2.27 5.57
N TYR A 56 -7.43 3.47 5.09
CA TYR A 56 -8.79 3.74 4.64
C TYR A 56 -9.16 3.01 3.36
N THR A 57 -8.20 2.78 2.46
CA THR A 57 -8.45 1.97 1.27
C THR A 57 -8.77 0.53 1.66
N ALA A 58 -8.04 -0.06 2.61
CA ALA A 58 -8.33 -1.37 3.17
C ALA A 58 -9.71 -1.42 3.86
N ALA A 59 -10.09 -0.35 4.57
CA ALA A 59 -11.40 -0.25 5.21
C ALA A 59 -12.56 -0.29 4.21
N GLU A 60 -12.43 0.42 3.08
CA GLU A 60 -13.38 0.36 1.98
C GLU A 60 -13.45 -1.02 1.29
N LEU A 61 -12.41 -1.85 1.48
CA LEU A 61 -12.34 -3.24 1.03
C LEU A 61 -12.76 -4.25 2.12
N GLY A 62 -13.32 -3.77 3.23
CA GLY A 62 -13.91 -4.60 4.29
C GLY A 62 -13.01 -4.92 5.48
N VAL A 63 -11.83 -4.31 5.57
CA VAL A 63 -10.95 -4.45 6.75
C VAL A 63 -11.47 -3.59 7.91
N ASP A 64 -11.58 -4.15 9.10
CA ASP A 64 -11.96 -3.39 10.30
C ASP A 64 -10.87 -2.36 10.65
N GLU A 65 -11.24 -1.08 10.74
CA GLU A 65 -10.32 0.00 11.12
C GLU A 65 -9.71 -0.20 12.52
N ALA A 66 -10.42 -0.89 13.42
CA ALA A 66 -9.96 -1.16 14.79
C ALA A 66 -8.85 -2.22 14.86
N MET A 67 -8.72 -3.08 13.83
CA MET A 67 -7.66 -4.09 13.75
C MET A 67 -6.27 -3.47 13.82
N TRP A 68 -6.11 -2.27 13.27
CA TRP A 68 -4.84 -1.55 13.18
C TRP A 68 -4.23 -1.18 14.54
N ASP A 69 -5.06 -0.88 15.53
CA ASP A 69 -4.61 -0.50 16.87
C ASP A 69 -3.88 -1.66 17.56
N THR A 70 -4.31 -2.89 17.28
CA THR A 70 -3.62 -4.10 17.75
C THR A 70 -2.47 -4.48 16.81
N LEU A 71 -2.67 -4.47 15.49
CA LEU A 71 -1.67 -4.90 14.51
C LEU A 71 -0.32 -4.19 14.64
N LEU A 72 -0.33 -2.88 14.91
CA LEU A 72 0.89 -2.08 15.01
C LEU A 72 1.65 -2.27 16.33
N VAL A 73 1.01 -2.84 17.36
CA VAL A 73 1.59 -3.05 18.69
C VAL A 73 1.90 -4.52 18.96
N ASP A 74 1.00 -5.40 18.53
CA ASP A 74 1.05 -6.85 18.73
C ASP A 74 0.48 -7.57 17.49
N LEU A 75 1.38 -7.94 16.57
CA LEU A 75 1.03 -8.68 15.36
C LEU A 75 0.43 -10.07 15.67
N ASP A 76 0.83 -10.70 16.78
CA ASP A 76 0.34 -12.03 17.15
C ASP A 76 -1.08 -11.99 17.73
N GLY A 77 -1.39 -10.93 18.49
CA GLY A 77 -2.73 -10.67 19.02
C GLY A 77 -3.70 -10.04 18.01
N ALA A 78 -3.23 -9.57 16.85
CA ALA A 78 -4.05 -8.87 15.88
C ALA A 78 -5.15 -9.77 15.27
N PRO A 79 -6.39 -9.25 15.10
CA PRO A 79 -7.51 -9.99 14.50
C PRO A 79 -7.39 -10.04 12.96
N ILE A 80 -6.37 -10.74 12.48
CA ILE A 80 -6.07 -10.99 11.06
C ILE A 80 -5.95 -12.49 10.80
N ASP A 81 -6.03 -12.89 9.53
CA ASP A 81 -5.77 -14.26 9.10
C ASP A 81 -4.38 -14.73 9.56
N ASP A 82 -4.29 -15.96 10.06
CA ASP A 82 -3.05 -16.52 10.60
C ASP A 82 -1.93 -16.57 9.56
N ARG A 83 -2.27 -16.76 8.27
CA ARG A 83 -1.32 -16.78 7.15
C ARG A 83 -0.68 -15.41 6.93
N MET A 84 -1.35 -14.31 7.30
CA MET A 84 -0.82 -12.96 7.13
C MET A 84 0.32 -12.65 8.10
N ARG A 85 0.38 -13.27 9.28
CA ARG A 85 1.42 -12.97 10.28
C ARG A 85 2.85 -13.23 9.78
N PRO A 86 3.21 -14.42 9.27
CA PRO A 86 4.55 -14.64 8.72
C PRO A 86 4.85 -13.75 7.51
N LEU A 87 3.85 -13.45 6.66
CA LEU A 87 4.00 -12.52 5.55
C LEU A 87 4.32 -11.09 6.03
N LEU A 88 3.62 -10.59 7.04
CA LEU A 88 3.85 -9.27 7.61
C LEU A 88 5.19 -9.19 8.38
N ARG A 89 5.63 -10.28 9.03
CA ARG A 89 7.00 -10.36 9.58
C ARG A 89 8.06 -10.27 8.49
N TYR A 90 7.86 -10.97 7.37
CA TYR A 90 8.74 -10.88 6.21
C TYR A 90 8.82 -9.43 5.70
N VAL A 91 7.66 -8.77 5.51
CA VAL A 91 7.56 -7.37 5.08
C VAL A 91 8.24 -6.43 6.09
N ALA A 92 8.08 -6.67 7.39
CA ALA A 92 8.72 -5.87 8.43
C ALA A 92 10.25 -5.95 8.36
N LYS A 93 10.79 -7.17 8.25
CA LYS A 93 12.23 -7.40 8.12
C LYS A 93 12.77 -6.82 6.81
N LEU A 94 12.06 -7.01 5.70
CA LEU A 94 12.45 -6.46 4.40
C LEU A 94 12.46 -4.92 4.40
N THR A 95 11.52 -4.30 5.11
CA THR A 95 11.45 -2.84 5.25
C THR A 95 12.60 -2.29 6.09
N THR A 96 12.92 -2.95 7.21
CA THR A 96 13.83 -2.39 8.24
C THR A 96 15.27 -2.89 8.14
N SER A 97 15.51 -4.05 7.54
CA SER A 97 16.82 -4.70 7.46
C SER A 97 16.93 -5.61 6.22
N PRO A 98 16.72 -5.10 4.99
CA PRO A 98 16.68 -5.92 3.77
C PRO A 98 17.97 -6.72 3.52
N SER A 99 19.12 -6.23 3.98
CA SER A 99 20.41 -6.94 3.82
C SER A 99 20.56 -8.17 4.72
N SER A 100 19.65 -8.41 5.66
CA SER A 100 19.69 -9.56 6.58
C SER A 100 18.64 -10.63 6.27
N MET A 101 17.96 -10.52 5.12
CA MET A 101 17.03 -11.55 4.66
C MET A 101 17.73 -12.88 4.43
N THR A 102 17.02 -13.97 4.71
CA THR A 102 17.50 -15.34 4.68
C THR A 102 16.45 -16.27 4.07
N ASP A 103 16.87 -17.48 3.69
CA ASP A 103 15.96 -18.52 3.18
C ASP A 103 14.92 -18.94 4.23
N ASP A 104 15.24 -18.82 5.53
CA ASP A 104 14.28 -19.12 6.61
C ASP A 104 13.10 -18.15 6.63
N ASP A 105 13.30 -16.88 6.24
CA ASP A 105 12.20 -15.91 6.14
C ASP A 105 11.23 -16.31 5.02
N VAL A 106 11.77 -16.77 3.89
CA VAL A 106 10.98 -17.31 2.76
C VAL A 106 10.24 -18.57 3.19
N ALA A 107 10.95 -19.51 3.82
CA ALA A 107 10.38 -20.77 4.28
C ALA A 107 9.22 -20.58 5.26
N ALA A 108 9.30 -19.57 6.14
CA ALA A 108 8.22 -19.25 7.08
C ALA A 108 6.93 -18.78 6.37
N VAL A 109 7.05 -18.00 5.29
CA VAL A 109 5.89 -17.56 4.49
C VAL A 109 5.28 -18.74 3.73
N LEU A 110 6.11 -19.57 3.10
CA LEU A 110 5.63 -20.75 2.37
C LEU A 110 5.01 -21.80 3.30
N ALA A 111 5.56 -21.99 4.51
CA ALA A 111 5.00 -22.88 5.53
C ALA A 111 3.62 -22.43 6.03
N ALA A 112 3.30 -21.14 5.90
CA ALA A 112 1.97 -20.60 6.15
C ALA A 112 0.98 -20.85 5.00
N GLY A 113 1.42 -21.52 3.94
CA GLY A 113 0.60 -21.92 2.80
C GLY A 113 0.49 -20.85 1.72
N TRP A 114 1.29 -19.79 1.73
CA TRP A 114 1.40 -18.88 0.58
C TRP A 114 2.23 -19.50 -0.54
N SER A 115 1.88 -19.19 -1.79
CA SER A 115 2.71 -19.53 -2.94
C SER A 115 3.94 -18.60 -3.07
N GLU A 116 4.92 -19.02 -3.89
CA GLU A 116 6.03 -18.14 -4.28
C GLU A 116 5.54 -16.90 -5.03
N ASP A 117 4.48 -17.04 -5.84
CA ASP A 117 3.85 -15.92 -6.56
C ASP A 117 3.28 -14.89 -5.55
N ALA A 118 2.56 -15.36 -4.53
CA ALA A 118 2.04 -14.48 -3.47
C ALA A 118 3.14 -13.77 -2.69
N LEU A 119 4.24 -14.48 -2.39
CA LEU A 119 5.41 -13.88 -1.74
C LEU A 119 6.05 -12.82 -2.65
N PHE A 120 6.18 -13.10 -3.94
CA PHE A 120 6.73 -12.14 -4.90
C PHE A 120 5.88 -10.87 -5.02
N ASP A 121 4.56 -11.00 -5.00
CA ASP A 121 3.65 -9.86 -4.97
C ASP A 121 3.85 -9.01 -3.70
N ALA A 122 3.97 -9.64 -2.53
CA ALA A 122 4.25 -8.94 -1.28
C ALA A 122 5.63 -8.23 -1.29
N ILE A 123 6.65 -8.84 -1.91
CA ILE A 123 7.96 -8.22 -2.13
C ILE A 123 7.83 -6.98 -3.02
N CYS A 124 7.08 -7.07 -4.13
CA CYS A 124 6.84 -5.93 -5.01
C CYS A 124 6.11 -4.79 -4.29
N ILE A 125 5.08 -5.10 -3.50
CA ILE A 125 4.36 -4.12 -2.68
C ILE A 125 5.30 -3.47 -1.65
N CYS A 126 6.13 -4.25 -0.96
CA CYS A 126 7.10 -3.74 0.02
C CYS A 126 8.19 -2.87 -0.63
N GLY A 127 8.69 -3.24 -1.82
CA GLY A 127 9.62 -2.40 -2.56
C GLY A 127 8.97 -1.08 -2.99
N PHE A 128 7.73 -1.16 -3.49
CA PHE A 128 6.99 -0.01 -3.99
C PHE A 128 6.55 0.94 -2.87
N ASN A 129 6.08 0.44 -1.72
CA ASN A 129 5.74 1.33 -0.60
C ASN A 129 6.99 2.06 -0.08
N ASN A 130 8.15 1.40 -0.03
CA ASN A 130 9.42 2.01 0.37
C ASN A 130 9.85 3.13 -0.59
N LEU A 131 9.62 2.96 -1.89
CA LEU A 131 9.82 4.02 -2.88
C LEU A 131 8.84 5.17 -2.63
N MET A 132 7.54 4.87 -2.51
CA MET A 132 6.50 5.89 -2.39
C MET A 132 6.60 6.68 -1.09
N ASN A 133 6.82 6.02 0.05
CA ASN A 133 7.00 6.67 1.35
C ASN A 133 8.10 7.74 1.27
N ARG A 134 9.26 7.40 0.66
CA ARG A 134 10.37 8.34 0.46
C ARG A 134 9.99 9.53 -0.44
N VAL A 135 9.21 9.30 -1.49
CA VAL A 135 8.72 10.38 -2.36
C VAL A 135 7.76 11.30 -1.60
N VAL A 136 6.85 10.73 -0.81
CA VAL A 136 5.83 11.45 -0.02
C VAL A 136 6.48 12.32 1.04
N ASP A 137 7.36 11.72 1.84
CA ASP A 137 7.97 12.39 2.99
C ASP A 137 8.99 13.45 2.53
N ALA A 138 9.70 13.22 1.42
CA ALA A 138 10.63 14.18 0.85
C ALA A 138 9.97 15.52 0.47
N VAL A 139 8.66 15.53 0.19
CA VAL A 139 7.92 16.76 -0.14
C VAL A 139 6.93 17.19 0.94
N GLY A 140 6.89 16.49 2.08
CA GLY A 140 6.04 16.85 3.23
C GLY A 140 4.54 16.80 2.94
N ILE A 141 4.07 15.85 2.12
CA ILE A 141 2.64 15.70 1.87
C ILE A 141 1.94 15.27 3.16
N VAL A 142 0.93 16.03 3.55
CA VAL A 142 0.01 15.71 4.65
C VAL A 142 -1.42 15.62 4.10
N GLY A 143 -2.29 14.93 4.82
CA GLY A 143 -3.72 14.84 4.51
C GLY A 143 -4.54 14.93 5.77
N THR A 144 -5.72 15.52 5.66
CA THR A 144 -6.77 15.46 6.69
C THR A 144 -7.46 14.10 6.66
N ASP A 145 -8.17 13.76 7.74
CA ASP A 145 -8.93 12.50 7.83
C ASP A 145 -9.91 12.34 6.66
N ASP A 146 -10.67 13.40 6.35
CA ASP A 146 -11.65 13.42 5.28
C ASP A 146 -11.01 13.21 3.90
N GLU A 147 -9.87 13.85 3.64
CA GLU A 147 -9.11 13.67 2.38
C GLU A 147 -8.62 12.23 2.23
N HIS A 148 -8.15 11.64 3.33
CA HIS A 148 -7.71 10.25 3.31
C HIS A 148 -8.87 9.27 3.10
N ARG A 149 -10.03 9.50 3.75
CA ARG A 149 -11.26 8.71 3.51
C ARG A 149 -11.76 8.84 2.08
N GLU A 150 -11.75 10.04 1.51
CA GLU A 150 -12.08 10.24 0.09
C GLU A 150 -11.09 9.50 -0.81
N SER A 151 -9.80 9.55 -0.48
CA SER A 151 -8.78 8.79 -1.20
C SER A 151 -9.05 7.29 -1.13
N GLY A 152 -9.40 6.76 0.05
CA GLY A 152 -9.79 5.36 0.24
C GLY A 152 -10.91 4.93 -0.69
N ARG A 153 -12.04 5.66 -0.68
CA ARG A 153 -13.19 5.41 -1.57
C ARG A 153 -12.80 5.44 -3.03
N ARG A 154 -11.93 6.39 -3.41
CA ARG A 154 -11.50 6.57 -4.79
C ARG A 154 -10.59 5.42 -5.26
N LEU A 155 -9.62 5.03 -4.44
CA LEU A 155 -8.67 3.95 -4.76
C LEU A 155 -9.31 2.56 -4.72
N SER A 156 -10.29 2.31 -3.85
CA SER A 156 -11.04 1.05 -3.84
C SER A 156 -11.97 0.93 -5.05
N SER A 157 -12.62 2.03 -5.47
CA SER A 157 -13.59 1.99 -6.57
C SER A 157 -13.00 2.15 -7.98
N LEU A 158 -11.98 2.99 -8.16
CA LEU A 158 -11.41 3.31 -9.48
C LEU A 158 -10.06 2.64 -9.74
N GLY A 159 -9.46 2.02 -8.73
CA GLY A 159 -8.04 1.66 -8.78
C GLY A 159 -7.14 2.89 -8.87
N TYR A 160 -5.86 2.64 -9.13
CA TYR A 160 -4.81 3.65 -9.24
C TYR A 160 -4.78 4.27 -10.64
N ASP A 161 -4.93 3.46 -11.69
CA ASP A 161 -4.99 3.96 -13.07
C ASP A 161 -6.24 4.81 -13.32
N GLY A 162 -7.41 4.36 -12.85
CA GLY A 162 -8.66 5.12 -12.96
C GLY A 162 -8.63 6.42 -12.13
N THR A 163 -7.98 6.40 -10.96
CA THR A 163 -7.73 7.62 -10.17
C THR A 163 -6.91 8.64 -10.95
N MET A 164 -5.86 8.19 -11.64
CA MET A 164 -5.04 9.08 -12.48
C MET A 164 -5.76 9.59 -13.72
N ALA A 165 -6.54 8.75 -14.38
CA ALA A 165 -7.35 9.17 -15.52
C ALA A 165 -8.32 10.30 -15.12
N LYS A 166 -9.04 10.13 -14.01
CA LYS A 166 -9.97 11.14 -13.48
C LYS A 166 -9.27 12.44 -13.06
N ALA A 167 -8.06 12.35 -12.50
CA ALA A 167 -7.26 13.53 -12.17
C ALA A 167 -6.84 14.32 -13.43
N ARG A 168 -6.44 13.61 -14.50
CA ARG A 168 -6.10 14.21 -15.79
C ARG A 168 -7.29 14.93 -16.42
N GLU A 169 -8.48 14.33 -16.42
CA GLU A 169 -9.70 14.94 -16.95
C GLU A 169 -10.02 16.26 -16.27
N ARG A 170 -9.97 16.30 -14.92
CA ARG A 170 -10.21 17.53 -14.14
C ARG A 170 -9.24 18.65 -14.52
N MET A 171 -7.96 18.34 -14.68
CA MET A 171 -6.95 19.34 -15.07
C MET A 171 -7.09 19.79 -16.52
N GLY A 172 -7.45 18.89 -17.43
CA GLY A 172 -7.75 19.23 -18.82
C GLY A 172 -8.93 20.20 -18.93
N SER A 173 -9.97 20.01 -18.10
CA SER A 173 -11.13 20.92 -18.04
C SER A 173 -10.84 22.27 -17.37
N ALA A 174 -9.82 22.34 -16.49
CA ALA A 174 -9.42 23.58 -15.82
C ALA A 174 -8.49 24.47 -16.66
N GLY A 175 -7.86 23.93 -17.72
CA GLY A 175 -7.01 24.68 -18.65
C GLY A 175 -7.75 25.34 -19.82
N THR A 176 -9.08 25.21 -19.88
CA THR A 176 -9.95 25.76 -20.94
C THR A 176 -10.89 26.87 -20.45
N ALA A 177 -10.69 27.38 -19.24
CA ALA A 177 -11.42 28.51 -18.66
C ALA A 177 -10.46 29.68 -18.38
#